data_AF-A0A7K0UQI2-F1
#
_entry.id   AF-A0A7K0UQI2-F1
#
_cell.length_a   1.000
_cell.length_b   1.000
_cell.length_c   1.000
_cell.angle_alpha   90.00
_cell.angle_beta   90.00
_cell.angle_gamma   90.00
#
_symmetry.space_group_name_H-M   'P 1'
#
loop_
_entity.id
_entity.type
_entity.pdbx_description
1 polymer ?
#
loop_
_entity_poly.entity_id
_entity_poly.type
_entity_poly.pdbx_seq_one_letter_code
_entity_poly.pdbx_strand_id
1 'polypeptide(L)'
;MTAQVRPNRVLVLGCGSVAQAVIPLMVRDLKLDPKSISIVDFVDNRHRVADVLAMGVSYEIGQVTRENLDSFLTERVATGDILLDLAWNIDCTTILEWCRMRGVRYLNTSVELWNPYDNMATTHPLDRTLYVRH
;
A
#
# COMPACT_ATOMS: atom_id res chain seq x y z
N MET A 1 -13.25 28.30 -4.97
CA MET A 1 -12.51 27.03 -5.17
C MET A 1 -12.05 26.59 -3.80
N THR A 2 -12.58 25.49 -3.26
CA THR A 2 -12.06 24.89 -2.03
C THR A 2 -10.64 24.40 -2.31
N ALA A 3 -9.67 24.80 -1.49
CA ALA A 3 -8.31 24.28 -1.61
C ALA A 3 -8.36 22.75 -1.52
N GLN A 4 -7.77 22.06 -2.50
CA GLN A 4 -7.74 20.60 -2.51
C GLN A 4 -6.94 20.12 -1.30
N VAL A 5 -7.59 19.39 -0.39
CA VAL A 5 -6.97 18.88 0.83
C VAL A 5 -5.88 17.86 0.46
N ARG A 6 -4.63 18.24 0.72
CA ARG A 6 -3.43 17.42 0.48
C ARG A 6 -3.23 16.43 1.64
N PRO A 7 -2.71 15.21 1.38
CA PRO A 7 -2.33 14.31 2.46
C PRO A 7 -1.18 14.91 3.28
N ASN A 8 -1.15 14.62 4.58
CA ASN A 8 0.03 14.92 5.40
C ASN A 8 1.08 13.81 5.24
N ARG A 9 0.63 12.56 5.07
CA ARG A 9 1.47 11.39 4.82
C ARG A 9 0.93 10.52 3.69
N VAL A 10 1.85 9.84 3.03
CA VAL A 10 1.59 8.75 2.10
C VAL A 10 2.36 7.53 2.58
N LEU A 11 1.63 6.46 2.85
CA LEU A 11 2.20 5.13 3.07
C LEU A 11 2.09 4.33 1.77
N VAL A 12 3.21 3.80 1.29
CA VAL A 12 3.27 2.88 0.16
C VAL A 12 3.62 1.50 0.71
N LEU A 13 2.71 0.54 0.56
CA LEU A 13 2.99 -0.86 0.88
C LEU A 13 3.51 -1.55 -0.39
N GLY A 14 4.66 -2.19 -0.29
CA GLY A 14 5.35 -2.83 -1.41
C GLY A 14 6.29 -1.89 -2.18
N CYS A 15 7.41 -2.44 -2.63
CA CYS A 15 8.47 -1.78 -3.38
C CYS A 15 8.79 -2.52 -4.70
N GLY A 16 7.74 -3.07 -5.33
CA GLY A 16 7.80 -3.70 -6.64
C GLY A 16 7.97 -2.70 -7.79
N SER A 17 7.79 -3.18 -9.03
CA SER A 17 7.90 -2.36 -10.25
C SER A 17 6.91 -1.19 -10.28
N VAL A 18 5.69 -1.41 -9.78
CA VAL A 18 4.65 -0.36 -9.74
C VAL A 18 5.05 0.79 -8.82
N ALA A 19 5.58 0.48 -7.64
CA ALA A 19 6.06 1.49 -6.68
C ALA A 19 7.22 2.32 -7.28
N GLN A 20 8.17 1.67 -7.94
CA GLN A 20 9.29 2.32 -8.64
C GLN A 20 8.81 3.30 -9.71
N ALA A 21 7.71 2.99 -10.39
CA ALA A 21 7.15 3.85 -11.42
C ALA A 21 6.36 5.03 -10.85
N VAL A 22 5.57 4.83 -9.79
CA VAL A 22 4.61 5.84 -9.32
C VAL A 22 5.20 6.86 -8.34
N ILE A 23 6.11 6.45 -7.45
CA ILE A 23 6.65 7.35 -6.41
C ILE A 23 7.37 8.57 -7.03
N PRO A 24 8.20 8.43 -8.08
CA PRO A 24 8.78 9.59 -8.75
C PRO A 24 7.73 10.56 -9.31
N LEU A 25 6.59 10.05 -9.80
CA LEU A 25 5.49 10.87 -10.33
C LEU A 25 4.76 11.64 -9.21
N MET A 26 4.64 11.04 -8.03
CA MET A 26 4.05 11.72 -6.86
C MET A 26 4.89 12.92 -6.43
N VAL A 27 6.22 12.80 -6.47
CA VAL A 27 7.13 13.91 -6.21
C VAL A 27 7.13 14.90 -7.36
N ARG A 28 7.34 14.44 -8.60
CA ARG A 28 7.53 15.28 -9.79
C ARG A 28 6.26 16.02 -10.19
N ASP A 29 5.14 15.32 -10.29
CA ASP A 29 3.91 15.83 -10.92
C ASP A 29 2.91 16.29 -9.87
N LEU A 30 2.74 15.51 -8.81
CA LEU A 30 1.85 15.89 -7.72
C LEU A 30 2.50 16.88 -6.75
N LYS A 31 3.82 17.06 -6.77
CA LYS A 31 4.55 17.98 -5.88
C LYS A 31 4.36 17.64 -4.40
N LEU A 32 4.31 16.35 -4.05
CA LEU A 32 4.35 15.94 -2.65
C LEU A 32 5.78 16.11 -2.10
N ASP A 33 5.88 16.50 -0.84
CA ASP A 33 7.16 16.49 -0.13
C ASP A 33 7.65 15.03 -0.02
N PRO A 34 8.83 14.67 -0.53
CA PRO A 34 9.37 13.32 -0.40
C PRO A 34 9.37 12.81 1.05
N LYS A 35 9.57 13.70 2.04
CA LYS A 35 9.57 13.34 3.47
C LYS A 35 8.19 12.92 4.00
N SER A 36 7.13 13.27 3.28
CA SER A 36 5.77 12.80 3.59
C SER A 36 5.50 11.39 3.10
N ILE A 37 6.40 10.81 2.30
CA ILE A 37 6.24 9.48 1.70
C ILE A 37 7.08 8.46 2.46
N SER A 38 6.48 7.33 2.78
CA SER A 38 7.13 6.18 3.40
C SER A 38 6.84 4.92 2.60
N ILE A 39 7.87 4.11 2.35
CA ILE A 39 7.75 2.80 1.71
C ILE A 39 7.95 1.74 2.78
N VAL A 40 7.09 0.72 2.79
CA VAL A 40 7.29 -0.48 3.59
C VAL A 40 7.24 -1.72 2.72
N ASP A 41 8.26 -2.55 2.80
CA ASP A 41 8.33 -3.85 2.12
C ASP A 41 9.01 -4.86 3.06
N PHE A 42 8.67 -6.13 2.94
CA PHE A 42 9.29 -7.18 3.75
C PHE A 42 10.64 -7.65 3.19
N VAL A 43 10.96 -7.30 1.93
CA VAL A 43 12.26 -7.50 1.27
C VAL A 43 12.99 -6.17 1.16
N ASP A 44 14.31 -6.16 1.38
CA ASP A 44 15.11 -4.96 1.14
C ASP A 44 15.26 -4.67 -0.37
N ASN A 45 14.41 -3.77 -0.85
CA ASN A 45 14.41 -3.26 -2.21
C ASN A 45 14.95 -1.82 -2.30
N ARG A 46 15.66 -1.30 -1.28
CA ARG A 46 16.16 0.10 -1.27
C ARG A 46 16.98 0.44 -2.51
N HIS A 47 17.77 -0.52 -3.00
CA HIS A 47 18.57 -0.38 -4.21
C HIS A 47 17.75 -0.04 -5.47
N ARG A 48 16.46 -0.42 -5.51
CA ARG A 48 15.55 -0.18 -6.65
C ARG A 48 14.92 1.21 -6.62
N VAL A 49 14.99 1.89 -5.49
CA VAL A 49 14.35 3.19 -5.24
C VAL A 49 15.34 4.23 -4.71
N ALA A 50 16.65 4.01 -4.92
CA ALA A 50 17.72 4.84 -4.36
C ALA A 50 17.54 6.35 -4.66
N ASP A 51 17.06 6.69 -5.86
CA ASP A 51 16.84 8.07 -6.27
C ASP A 51 15.81 8.80 -5.39
N VAL A 52 14.67 8.15 -5.08
CA VAL A 52 13.63 8.77 -4.24
C VAL A 52 14.01 8.76 -2.77
N LEU A 53 14.81 7.79 -2.32
CA LEU A 53 15.39 7.80 -0.97
C LEU A 53 16.35 9.00 -0.81
N ALA A 54 17.17 9.29 -1.81
CA ALA A 54 18.02 10.48 -1.83
C ALA A 54 17.23 11.79 -1.81
N MET A 55 15.99 11.79 -2.30
CA MET A 55 15.07 12.94 -2.21
C MET A 55 14.43 13.10 -0.83
N GLY A 56 14.49 12.08 0.04
CA GLY A 56 13.96 12.12 1.41
C GLY A 56 12.78 11.17 1.69
N VAL A 57 12.40 10.31 0.74
CA VAL A 57 11.43 9.23 0.99
C VAL A 57 12.02 8.27 2.04
N SER A 58 11.21 7.88 3.03
CA SER A 58 11.63 6.93 4.05
C SER A 58 11.35 5.47 3.64
N TYR A 59 12.14 4.54 4.19
CA TYR A 59 12.00 3.12 3.87
C TYR A 59 12.14 2.26 5.12
N GLU A 60 11.14 1.43 5.37
CA GLU A 60 11.08 0.49 6.47
C GLU A 60 11.03 -0.95 5.96
N ILE A 61 11.71 -1.87 6.65
CA ILE A 61 11.51 -3.30 6.44
C ILE A 61 10.37 -3.74 7.36
N GLY A 62 9.26 -4.20 6.79
CA GLY A 62 8.07 -4.57 7.55
C GLY A 62 7.04 -5.30 6.70
N GLN A 63 6.14 -6.01 7.36
CA GLN A 63 5.09 -6.79 6.70
C GLN A 63 3.74 -6.56 7.39
N VAL A 64 2.73 -6.25 6.61
CA VAL A 64 1.34 -6.30 7.06
C VAL A 64 0.88 -7.75 7.04
N THR A 65 0.30 -8.19 8.14
CA THR A 65 -0.26 -9.52 8.37
C THR A 65 -1.68 -9.35 8.89
N ARG A 66 -2.45 -10.44 8.91
CA ARG A 66 -3.81 -10.41 9.45
C ARG A 66 -3.82 -10.01 10.93
N GLU A 67 -2.79 -10.42 11.67
CA GLU A 67 -2.67 -10.25 13.11
C GLU A 67 -2.23 -8.83 13.51
N ASN A 68 -1.44 -8.16 12.65
CA ASN A 68 -0.87 -6.85 12.98
C ASN A 68 -1.48 -5.67 12.19
N LEU A 69 -2.43 -5.90 11.27
CA LEU A 69 -2.91 -4.86 10.34
C LEU A 69 -3.31 -3.56 11.06
N ASP A 70 -4.07 -3.66 12.15
CA ASP A 70 -4.56 -2.47 12.84
C ASP A 70 -3.44 -1.66 13.52
N SER A 71 -2.60 -2.32 14.31
CA SER A 71 -1.48 -1.66 15.00
C SER A 71 -0.47 -1.10 14.00
N PHE A 72 -0.13 -1.90 12.98
CA PHE A 72 0.82 -1.55 11.94
C PHE A 72 0.37 -0.30 11.16
N LEU A 73 -0.87 -0.26 10.70
CA LEU A 73 -1.35 0.87 9.91
C LEU A 73 -1.63 2.11 10.78
N THR A 74 -2.10 1.95 12.02
CA THR A 74 -2.37 3.08 12.94
C THR A 74 -1.12 3.88 13.27
N GLU A 75 0.05 3.24 13.36
CA GLU A 75 1.32 3.93 13.59
C GLU A 75 1.76 4.79 12.39
N ARG A 76 1.30 4.47 11.18
CA ARG A 76 1.88 4.99 9.93
C ARG A 76 0.96 5.99 9.22
N VAL A 77 -0.37 5.83 9.31
CA VAL A 77 -1.35 6.71 8.64
C VAL A 77 -2.50 7.09 9.56
N ALA A 78 -3.11 8.24 9.31
CA ALA A 78 -4.29 8.74 10.02
C ALA A 78 -5.31 9.34 9.05
N THR A 79 -6.43 9.84 9.58
CA THR A 79 -7.50 10.47 8.79
C THR A 79 -6.95 11.54 7.86
N GLY A 80 -7.33 11.47 6.58
CA GLY A 80 -6.88 12.38 5.53
C GLY A 80 -5.56 11.98 4.85
N ASP A 81 -4.81 11.03 5.38
CA ASP A 81 -3.60 10.49 4.73
C ASP A 81 -3.98 9.56 3.55
N ILE A 82 -2.97 9.13 2.79
CA ILE A 82 -3.12 8.15 1.71
C ILE A 82 -2.38 6.87 2.07
N LEU A 83 -3.02 5.72 1.84
CA LEU A 83 -2.41 4.41 1.78
C LEU A 83 -2.47 3.92 0.33
N LEU A 84 -1.31 3.69 -0.27
CA LEU A 84 -1.14 3.13 -1.60
C LEU A 84 -0.68 1.68 -1.46
N ASP A 85 -1.59 0.74 -1.65
CA ASP A 85 -1.32 -0.70 -1.54
C ASP A 85 -0.86 -1.27 -2.89
N LEU A 86 0.45 -1.50 -2.98
CA LEU A 86 1.14 -2.12 -4.12
C LEU A 86 1.87 -3.39 -3.67
N ALA A 87 1.47 -3.95 -2.53
CA ALA A 87 1.98 -5.21 -2.02
C ALA A 87 1.15 -6.38 -2.58
N TRP A 88 1.58 -7.58 -2.23
CA TRP A 88 0.83 -8.81 -2.45
C TRP A 88 0.57 -9.47 -1.09
N ASN A 89 -0.33 -10.45 -1.06
CA ASN A 89 -0.66 -11.21 0.15
C ASN A 89 -1.37 -10.42 1.26
N ILE A 90 -2.12 -9.37 0.92
CA ILE A 90 -2.99 -8.62 1.82
C ILE A 90 -4.42 -8.72 1.29
N ASP A 91 -5.39 -9.09 2.13
CA ASP A 91 -6.78 -9.14 1.68
C ASP A 91 -7.33 -7.74 1.38
N CYS A 92 -7.74 -7.54 0.13
CA CYS A 92 -8.20 -6.26 -0.40
C CYS A 92 -9.41 -5.72 0.39
N THR A 93 -10.39 -6.57 0.72
CA THR A 93 -11.60 -6.11 1.41
C THR A 93 -11.28 -5.68 2.84
N THR A 94 -10.39 -6.41 3.52
CA THR A 94 -9.96 -6.14 4.89
C THR A 94 -9.27 -4.78 5.00
N ILE A 95 -8.27 -4.51 4.17
CA ILE A 95 -7.50 -3.26 4.25
C ILE A 95 -8.30 -2.05 3.73
N LEU A 96 -9.15 -2.24 2.71
CA LEU A 96 -10.05 -1.21 2.22
C LEU A 96 -11.06 -0.78 3.30
N GLU A 97 -11.68 -1.76 3.96
CA GLU A 97 -12.62 -1.51 5.06
C GLU A 97 -11.93 -0.78 6.21
N TRP A 98 -10.72 -1.20 6.59
CA TRP A 98 -9.92 -0.53 7.61
C TRP A 98 -9.67 0.94 7.27
N CYS A 99 -9.26 1.22 6.02
CA CYS A 99 -9.00 2.59 5.56
C CYS A 99 -10.27 3.44 5.60
N ARG A 100 -11.38 2.88 5.10
CA ARG A 100 -12.70 3.54 5.10
C ARG A 100 -13.13 3.93 6.51
N MET A 101 -13.02 3.02 7.47
CA MET A 101 -13.44 3.25 8.85
C MET A 101 -12.59 4.29 9.58
N ARG A 102 -11.36 4.55 9.13
CA ARG A 102 -10.43 5.53 9.72
C ARG A 102 -10.27 6.81 8.91
N GLY A 103 -11.01 6.96 7.82
CA GLY A 103 -10.94 8.11 6.93
C GLY A 103 -9.58 8.25 6.22
N VAL A 104 -8.90 7.13 6.01
CA VAL A 104 -7.67 7.05 5.19
C VAL A 104 -8.09 6.84 3.74
N ARG A 105 -7.51 7.60 2.82
CA ARG A 105 -7.75 7.41 1.38
C ARG A 105 -6.94 6.21 0.90
N TYR A 106 -7.57 5.31 0.18
CA TYR A 106 -6.97 4.04 -0.23
C TYR A 106 -6.95 3.90 -1.75
N LEU A 107 -5.85 3.38 -2.29
CA LEU A 107 -5.73 2.99 -3.70
C LEU A 107 -4.86 1.74 -3.81
N ASN A 108 -5.23 0.81 -4.69
CA ASN A 108 -4.45 -0.36 -5.01
C ASN A 108 -4.55 -0.72 -6.51
N THR A 109 -3.93 -1.83 -6.91
CA THR A 109 -3.95 -2.32 -8.30
C THR A 109 -4.48 -3.74 -8.46
N SER A 110 -4.97 -4.38 -7.41
CA SER A 110 -5.41 -5.79 -7.44
C SER A 110 -6.44 -6.12 -6.36
N VAL A 111 -7.20 -7.19 -6.56
CA VAL A 111 -8.04 -7.80 -5.51
C VAL A 111 -7.30 -9.03 -4.96
N GLU A 112 -6.38 -8.75 -4.04
CA GLU A 112 -5.55 -9.73 -3.34
C GLU A 112 -6.28 -10.38 -2.16
N LEU A 113 -5.77 -11.55 -1.74
CA LEU A 113 -6.24 -12.30 -0.58
C LEU A 113 -5.08 -12.54 0.38
N TRP A 114 -5.40 -12.85 1.63
CA TRP A 114 -4.45 -13.50 2.53
C TRP A 114 -4.14 -14.91 2.00
N ASN A 115 -2.85 -15.22 1.86
CA ASN A 115 -2.31 -16.53 1.46
C ASN A 115 -3.04 -17.16 0.25
N PRO A 116 -3.07 -16.50 -0.92
CA PRO A 116 -3.91 -16.88 -2.06
C PRO A 116 -3.55 -18.22 -2.69
N TYR A 117 -2.39 -18.78 -2.34
CA TYR A 117 -1.88 -20.05 -2.85
C TYR A 117 -2.15 -21.24 -1.93
N ASP A 118 -2.66 -21.00 -0.72
CA ASP A 118 -3.00 -22.07 0.20
C ASP A 118 -4.10 -22.94 -0.40
N ASN A 119 -3.88 -24.26 -0.40
CA ASN A 119 -4.83 -25.27 -0.87
C ASN A 119 -5.33 -25.05 -2.31
N MET A 120 -4.56 -24.35 -3.15
CA MET A 120 -4.97 -24.03 -4.51
C MET A 120 -5.33 -25.29 -5.30
N ALA A 121 -4.67 -26.44 -5.09
CA ALA A 121 -5.00 -27.68 -5.79
C ALA A 121 -6.43 -28.19 -5.50
N THR A 122 -6.94 -27.97 -4.29
CA THR A 122 -8.22 -28.53 -3.80
C THR A 122 -9.39 -27.54 -3.88
N THR A 123 -9.14 -26.24 -4.03
CA THR A 123 -10.19 -25.21 -4.16
C THR A 123 -10.95 -25.36 -5.49
N HIS A 124 -12.28 -25.26 -5.53
CA HIS A 124 -13.00 -25.37 -6.80
C HIS A 124 -12.63 -24.22 -7.77
N PRO A 125 -12.47 -24.42 -9.09
CA PRO A 125 -12.01 -23.37 -10.01
C PRO A 125 -12.83 -22.08 -9.96
N LEU A 126 -14.15 -22.18 -9.76
CA LEU A 126 -15.04 -21.01 -9.60
C LEU A 126 -14.62 -20.11 -8.43
N ASP A 127 -14.23 -20.74 -7.31
CA ASP A 127 -13.85 -20.06 -6.07
C ASP A 127 -12.47 -19.40 -6.17
N ARG A 128 -11.75 -19.63 -7.27
CA ARG A 128 -10.44 -19.00 -7.54
C ARG A 128 -10.56 -17.75 -8.42
N THR A 129 -11.72 -17.55 -9.05
CA THR A 129 -11.95 -16.41 -9.95
C THR A 129 -11.91 -15.09 -9.20
N LEU A 130 -11.74 -13.99 -9.94
CA LEU A 130 -11.91 -12.66 -9.33
C LEU A 130 -13.37 -12.40 -8.96
N TYR A 131 -14.34 -13.00 -9.64
CA TYR A 131 -15.79 -12.78 -9.46
C TYR A 131 -16.25 -12.99 -8.02
N VAL A 132 -15.68 -13.98 -7.32
CA VAL A 132 -16.08 -14.31 -5.95
C VAL A 132 -15.37 -13.48 -4.88
N ARG A 133 -14.42 -12.60 -5.27
CA ARG A 133 -13.58 -11.82 -4.35
C ARG A 133 -14.13 -10.42 -4.05
N HIS A 134 -15.29 -10.06 -4.60
CA HIS A 134 -15.98 -8.77 -4.45
C HIS A 134 -17.44 -8.96 -4.06
#